data_AF-A0A963EEJ4-F1
#
_entry.id   AF-A0A963EEJ4-F1
#
_cell.length_a   1.000
_cell.length_b   1.000
_cell.length_c   1.000
_cell.angle_alpha   90.00
_cell.angle_beta   90.00
_cell.angle_gamma   90.00
#
_symmetry.space_group_name_H-M   'P 1'
#
loop_
_entity.id
_entity.type
_entity.pdbx_description
1 polymer ?
#
loop_
_entity_poly.entity_id
_entity_poly.type
_entity_poly.pdbx_seq_one_letter_code
_entity_poly.pdbx_strand_id
1 'polypeptide(L)'
;AAILSRLDEQGMGQEAHAFVEAEMARPLDLYEITSGVRDAATAADVYAASLLAITVDTDAERRYLDRLASRLGLDDGAAAA
;
A
#
# COMPACT_ATOMS: atom_id res chain seq x y z
N ALA A 1 11.35 -8.72 0.31
CA ALA A 1 9.98 -8.38 0.73
C ALA A 1 10.07 -7.41 1.90
N ALA A 2 9.96 -6.10 1.66
CA ALA A 2 10.16 -5.08 2.70
C ALA A 2 9.09 -5.11 3.80
N ILE A 3 7.86 -5.57 3.48
CA ILE A 3 6.73 -5.62 4.40
C ILE A 3 6.95 -6.65 5.53
N LEU A 4 7.40 -7.86 5.21
CA LEU A 4 7.66 -8.91 6.21
C LEU A 4 8.80 -8.50 7.16
N SER A 5 9.86 -7.88 6.64
CA SER A 5 10.95 -7.34 7.46
C SER A 5 10.49 -6.25 8.43
N ARG A 6 9.52 -5.41 8.04
CA ARG A 6 8.92 -4.44 8.96
C ARG A 6 8.02 -5.08 10.03
N LEU A 7 7.35 -6.19 9.72
CA LEU A 7 6.63 -6.98 10.71
C LEU A 7 7.58 -7.55 11.78
N ASP A 8 8.74 -8.06 11.34
CA ASP A 8 9.80 -8.54 12.23
C ASP A 8 10.32 -7.42 13.14
N GLU A 9 10.58 -6.23 12.59
CA GLU A 9 11.04 -5.05 13.34
C GLU A 9 10.03 -4.58 14.40
N GLN A 10 8.73 -4.78 14.14
CA GLN A 10 7.63 -4.46 15.06
C GLN A 10 7.35 -5.59 16.07
N GLY A 11 8.09 -6.70 16.01
CA GLY A 11 7.91 -7.85 16.89
C GLY A 11 6.56 -8.56 16.71
N MET A 12 5.97 -8.48 15.51
CA MET A 12 4.71 -9.16 15.22
C MET A 12 4.94 -10.68 15.16
N GLY A 13 4.10 -11.44 15.87
CA GLY A 13 4.26 -12.90 15.95
C GLY A 13 3.95 -13.63 14.64
N GLN A 14 4.23 -14.94 14.61
CA GLN A 14 4.06 -15.81 13.42
C GLN A 14 2.65 -15.76 12.79
N GLU A 15 1.61 -15.52 13.56
CA GLU A 15 0.24 -15.42 13.05
C GLU A 15 0.08 -14.21 12.10
N ALA A 16 0.72 -13.08 12.42
CA ALA A 16 0.72 -11.90 11.56
C ALA A 16 1.52 -12.14 10.28
N HIS A 17 2.64 -12.86 10.37
CA HIS A 17 3.42 -13.26 9.21
C HIS A 17 2.62 -14.15 8.26
N ALA A 18 2.02 -15.21 8.79
CA ALA A 18 1.21 -16.14 8.00
C ALA A 18 0.02 -15.44 7.34
N PHE A 19 -0.60 -14.48 8.02
CA PHE A 19 -1.65 -13.65 7.45
C PHE A 19 -1.13 -12.80 6.28
N VAL A 20 -0.04 -12.06 6.49
CA VAL A 20 0.54 -11.20 5.44
C VAL A 20 1.01 -12.02 4.24
N GLU A 21 1.64 -13.18 4.45
CA GLU A 21 2.06 -14.08 3.37
C GLU A 21 0.87 -14.62 2.57
N ALA A 22 -0.20 -15.04 3.26
CA ALA A 22 -1.42 -15.50 2.61
C ALA A 22 -2.07 -14.40 1.77
N GLU A 23 -2.12 -13.16 2.28
CA GLU A 23 -2.66 -12.02 1.55
C GLU A 23 -1.75 -11.59 0.38
N MET A 24 -0.42 -11.67 0.52
CA MET A 24 0.53 -11.39 -0.57
C MET A 24 0.41 -12.38 -1.74
N ALA A 25 -0.08 -13.61 -1.50
CA ALA A 25 -0.32 -14.61 -2.53
C ALA A 25 -1.63 -14.39 -3.30
N ARG A 26 -2.50 -13.47 -2.86
CA ARG A 26 -3.78 -13.20 -3.51
C ARG A 26 -3.60 -12.27 -4.72
N PRO A 27 -4.44 -12.41 -5.76
CA PRO A 27 -4.45 -11.48 -6.88
C PRO A 27 -4.70 -10.06 -6.39
N LEU A 28 -3.87 -9.11 -6.84
CA LEU A 28 -3.93 -7.73 -6.38
C LEU A 28 -5.20 -7.05 -6.92
N ASP A 29 -6.16 -6.75 -6.04
CA ASP A 29 -7.33 -5.93 -6.37
C ASP A 29 -7.25 -4.56 -5.69
N LEU A 30 -6.90 -3.54 -6.48
CA LEU A 30 -6.89 -2.15 -6.02
C LEU A 30 -8.29 -1.67 -5.58
N TYR A 31 -9.37 -2.26 -6.09
CA TYR A 31 -10.73 -2.00 -5.62
C TYR A 31 -10.90 -2.44 -4.17
N GLU A 32 -10.47 -3.65 -3.82
CA GLU A 32 -10.57 -4.15 -2.45
C GLU A 32 -9.76 -3.26 -1.49
N ILE A 33 -8.53 -2.91 -1.84
CA ILE A 33 -7.64 -2.07 -1.01
C ILE A 33 -8.25 -0.69 -0.74
N THR A 34 -8.85 -0.07 -1.76
CA THR A 34 -9.39 1.29 -1.64
C THR A 34 -10.82 1.33 -1.10
N SER A 35 -11.56 0.21 -1.14
CA SER A 35 -12.97 0.15 -0.70
C SER A 35 -13.18 0.46 0.78
N GLY A 36 -12.16 0.21 1.61
CA GLY A 36 -12.19 0.48 3.04
C GLY A 36 -11.80 1.91 3.43
N VAL A 37 -11.25 2.69 2.49
CA VAL A 37 -10.75 4.04 2.75
C VAL A 37 -11.92 5.03 2.68
N ARG A 38 -12.24 5.66 3.80
CA ARG A 38 -13.43 6.53 3.92
C ARG A 38 -13.10 8.01 4.11
N ASP A 39 -11.82 8.34 4.29
CA ASP A 39 -11.36 9.68 4.60
C ASP A 39 -9.98 9.95 3.98
N ALA A 40 -9.65 11.24 3.84
CA ALA A 40 -8.44 11.69 3.17
C ALA A 40 -7.15 11.37 3.95
N ALA A 41 -7.21 11.28 5.28
CA ALA A 41 -6.04 10.97 6.09
C ALA A 41 -5.63 9.49 5.89
N THR A 42 -6.61 8.59 5.98
CA THR A 42 -6.40 7.16 5.67
C THR A 42 -5.94 6.96 4.22
N ALA A 43 -6.48 7.74 3.27
CA ALA A 43 -6.02 7.72 1.88
C ALA A 43 -4.54 8.09 1.75
N ALA A 44 -4.11 9.17 2.40
CA ALA A 44 -2.70 9.57 2.41
C ALA A 44 -1.79 8.51 3.05
N ASP A 45 -2.22 7.90 4.16
CA ASP A 45 -1.47 6.84 4.84
C ASP A 45 -1.27 5.60 3.96
N VAL A 46 -2.32 5.16 3.24
CA VAL A 46 -2.24 4.01 2.31
C VAL A 46 -1.27 4.29 1.16
N TYR A 47 -1.32 5.51 0.61
CA TYR A 47 -0.39 5.91 -0.45
C TYR A 47 1.06 5.98 0.07
N ALA A 48 1.27 6.55 1.25
CA ALA A 48 2.59 6.63 1.89
C ALA A 48 3.15 5.25 2.22
N ALA A 49 2.32 4.33 2.75
CA ALA A 49 2.70 2.95 2.99
C ALA A 49 3.15 2.24 1.71
N SER A 50 2.45 2.51 0.59
CA SER A 50 2.80 1.96 -0.73
C SER A 50 4.14 2.51 -1.25
N LEU A 51 4.40 3.81 -1.08
CA LEU A 51 5.69 4.43 -1.39
C LEU A 51 6.85 3.89 -0.54
N LEU A 52 6.58 3.56 0.73
CA LEU A 52 7.58 2.98 1.64
C LEU A 52 7.88 1.51 1.32
N ALA A 53 6.91 0.80 0.73
CA ALA A 53 7.03 -0.61 0.41
C ALA A 53 7.64 -0.88 -0.97
N ILE A 54 7.48 0.06 -1.92
CA ILE A 54 7.87 -0.10 -3.32
C ILE A 54 9.00 0.86 -3.65
N THR A 55 10.05 0.36 -4.32
CA THR A 55 11.05 1.22 -4.97
C THR A 55 10.56 1.50 -6.38
N VAL A 56 10.39 2.76 -6.77
CA VAL A 56 9.84 3.13 -8.08
C VAL A 56 10.95 3.19 -9.12
N ASP A 57 11.36 2.03 -9.64
CA ASP A 57 12.43 1.92 -10.65
C ASP A 57 11.90 1.51 -12.04
N THR A 58 10.66 1.03 -12.12
CA THR A 58 9.99 0.66 -13.37
C THR A 58 8.79 1.55 -13.70
N ASP A 59 8.44 1.61 -14.99
CA ASP A 59 7.20 2.26 -15.44
C ASP A 59 5.94 1.54 -14.95
N ALA A 60 6.04 0.25 -14.62
CA ALA A 60 4.93 -0.51 -14.07
C ALA A 60 4.55 -0.02 -12.67
N GLU A 61 5.55 0.26 -11.82
CA GLU A 61 5.36 0.77 -10.46
C GLU A 61 4.85 2.21 -10.45
N ARG A 62 5.35 3.07 -11.36
CA ARG A 62 4.81 4.42 -11.54
C ARG A 62 3.33 4.38 -11.88
N ARG A 63 2.95 3.59 -12.90
CA ARG A 63 1.55 3.41 -13.28
C ARG A 63 0.71 2.79 -12.16
N TYR A 64 1.29 1.96 -11.31
CA TYR A 64 0.61 1.44 -10.13
C TYR A 64 0.30 2.56 -9.13
N LEU A 65 1.28 3.39 -8.79
CA LEU A 65 1.10 4.51 -7.86
C LEU A 65 0.13 5.55 -8.41
N ASP A 66 0.18 5.86 -9.71
CA ASP A 66 -0.78 6.75 -10.36
C ASP A 66 -2.21 6.21 -10.23
N ARG A 67 -2.42 4.92 -10.54
CA ARG A 67 -3.74 4.29 -10.37
C ARG A 67 -4.20 4.28 -8.92
N LEU A 68 -3.28 4.11 -7.97
CA LEU A 68 -3.58 4.14 -6.55
C LEU A 68 -4.01 5.55 -6.12
N ALA A 69 -3.26 6.59 -6.50
CA ALA A 69 -3.58 7.98 -6.22
C ALA A 69 -4.95 8.38 -6.78
N SER A 70 -5.23 8.03 -8.03
CA SER A 70 -6.54 8.32 -8.66
C SER A 70 -7.69 7.66 -7.92
N ARG A 71 -7.46 6.45 -7.44
CA ARG A 71 -8.51 5.69 -6.76
C ARG A 71 -8.73 6.13 -5.31
N LEU A 72 -7.70 6.69 -4.69
CA LEU A 72 -7.76 7.31 -3.37
C LEU A 72 -8.22 8.77 -3.42
N GLY A 73 -8.42 9.34 -4.61
CA GLY A 73 -8.81 10.74 -4.79
C GLY A 73 -7.72 11.74 -4.44
N LEU A 74 -6.44 11.35 -4.57
CA LEU A 74 -5.28 12.18 -4.18
C LEU A 74 -4.76 13.07 -5.32
N ASP A 75 -5.27 12.89 -6.54
CA ASP A 75 -4.79 13.53 -7.78
C ASP A 75 -4.90 15.06 -7.79
N ASP A 76 -5.75 15.64 -6.93
CA ASP A 76 -6.02 17.10 -6.91
C ASP A 76 -5.23 17.88 -5.83
N GLY A 77 -4.16 17.29 -5.26
CA GLY A 77 -3.14 18.07 -4.55
C GLY A 77 -2.77 17.63 -3.13
N ALA A 78 -2.99 16.36 -2.76
CA ALA A 78 -2.70 15.89 -1.40
C ALA A 78 -1.40 15.07 -1.25
N ALA A 79 -0.75 14.65 -2.35
CA ALA A 79 0.47 13.82 -2.28
C ALA A 79 1.76 14.62 -2.00
N ALA A 80 1.69 15.93 -1.80
CA ALA A 80 2.83 16.79 -1.52
C ALA A 80 2.50 17.81 -0.41
N ALA A 81 2.63 17.38 0.84
CA ALA A 81 2.81 18.27 1.99
C ALA A 81 3.71 17.58 3.03
#